data_AF-A0A9W4VZB7-F1
#
_entry.id   AF-A0A9W4VZB7-F1
#
_cell.length_a   1.000
_cell.length_b   1.000
_cell.length_c   1.000
_cell.angle_alpha   90.00
_cell.angle_beta   90.00
_cell.angle_gamma   90.00
#
_symmetry.space_group_name_H-M   'P 1'
#
loop_
_entity.id
_entity.type
_entity.pdbx_description
1 polymer ?
#
loop_
_entity_poly.entity_id
_entity_poly.type
_entity_poly.pdbx_seq_one_letter_code
_entity_poly.pdbx_strand_id
1 'polypeptide(L)'
;MPNSRCLPGATSAWFRRHLAVAAMLTPLAPFFPAPALAQWERGGAFAGTWSVQLTDAFGHRQNCSIELSGAGSIMGAYRASPRGCGSALVSVSRWQPRHGGISLDDVSGRPLVALRAGRGGFTGTDEGGRPIRLISPGAPRGYGFSQPFDEPLQPSRGCSVYYGQSERCAEARDLAAPRLAPGQSVTVRIVYPANLRQFPSLGAPSLGLIPVDTCAVADSCARQGDGGEWCRISYAGRTGYVVKTFERDGRRQILYSNACRAG
;
A
#
# COMPACT_ATOMS: atom_id res chain seq x y z
N MET A 1 -34.64 -28.41 -108.36
CA MET A 1 -35.08 -29.82 -108.51
C MET A 1 -34.56 -30.61 -107.32
N PRO A 2 -35.29 -31.63 -106.88
CA PRO A 2 -36.06 -31.60 -105.62
C PRO A 2 -35.41 -32.43 -104.49
N ASN A 3 -35.99 -32.31 -103.28
CA ASN A 3 -36.30 -33.43 -102.36
C ASN A 3 -35.13 -34.27 -101.81
N SER A 4 -35.13 -34.86 -100.63
CA SER A 4 -36.09 -35.01 -99.54
C SER A 4 -35.42 -35.94 -98.52
N ARG A 5 -35.69 -35.71 -97.23
CA ARG A 5 -36.11 -36.70 -96.22
C ARG A 5 -35.07 -37.75 -95.76
N CYS A 6 -34.70 -37.74 -94.47
CA CYS A 6 -35.37 -38.43 -93.33
C CYS A 6 -35.09 -39.95 -93.38
N LEU A 7 -34.62 -40.68 -92.36
CA LEU A 7 -34.83 -40.76 -90.90
C LEU A 7 -33.84 -41.87 -90.38
N PRO A 8 -34.00 -42.56 -89.23
CA PRO A 8 -33.57 -42.19 -87.88
C PRO A 8 -32.72 -43.29 -87.20
N GLY A 9 -32.31 -43.06 -85.96
CA GLY A 9 -31.79 -44.11 -85.07
C GLY A 9 -31.37 -43.49 -83.74
N ALA A 10 -32.32 -43.31 -82.83
CA ALA A 10 -32.52 -44.19 -81.67
C ALA A 10 -31.69 -43.74 -80.44
N THR A 11 -32.43 -43.30 -79.41
CA THR A 11 -32.29 -43.65 -77.97
C THR A 11 -30.90 -43.54 -77.34
N SER A 12 -30.65 -42.97 -76.16
CA SER A 12 -31.44 -42.75 -74.93
C SER A 12 -30.44 -42.32 -73.83
N ALA A 13 -30.94 -41.93 -72.66
CA ALA A 13 -30.22 -41.65 -71.41
C ALA A 13 -29.48 -40.29 -71.38
N TRP A 14 -30.13 -39.19 -70.99
CA TRP A 14 -30.42 -38.81 -69.59
C TRP A 14 -29.26 -39.10 -68.63
N PHE A 15 -28.44 -38.07 -68.38
CA PHE A 15 -28.01 -37.74 -67.03
C PHE A 15 -27.88 -36.22 -66.88
N ARG A 16 -28.78 -35.68 -66.05
CA ARG A 16 -28.84 -34.27 -65.66
C ARG A 16 -27.58 -33.92 -64.86
N ARG A 17 -26.75 -33.03 -65.41
CA ARG A 17 -25.75 -32.32 -64.61
C ARG A 17 -26.47 -31.18 -63.89
N HIS A 18 -26.83 -31.40 -62.63
CA HIS A 18 -27.29 -30.35 -61.75
C HIS A 18 -26.14 -29.37 -61.51
N LEU A 19 -26.24 -28.17 -62.09
CA LEU A 19 -25.49 -27.00 -61.68
C LEU A 19 -25.98 -26.61 -60.28
N ALA A 20 -25.27 -27.04 -59.24
CA ALA A 20 -25.43 -26.50 -57.90
C ALA A 20 -24.76 -25.12 -57.88
N VAL A 21 -25.58 -24.07 -58.01
CA VAL A 21 -25.20 -22.69 -57.69
C VAL A 21 -25.00 -22.64 -56.16
N ALA A 22 -23.75 -22.74 -55.71
CA ALA A 22 -23.40 -22.50 -54.33
C ALA A 22 -23.40 -20.98 -54.08
N ALA A 23 -24.56 -20.44 -53.69
CA ALA A 23 -24.66 -19.11 -53.13
C ALA A 23 -23.88 -19.08 -51.80
N MET A 24 -22.67 -18.51 -51.80
CA MET A 24 -21.96 -18.17 -50.57
C MET A 24 -22.70 -17.01 -49.88
N LEU A 25 -23.70 -17.35 -49.08
CA LEU A 25 -24.20 -16.51 -48.00
C LEU A 25 -23.09 -16.41 -46.95
N THR A 26 -22.33 -15.31 -46.97
CA THR A 26 -21.51 -14.92 -45.81
C THR A 26 -22.44 -14.61 -44.65
N PRO A 27 -22.40 -15.38 -43.54
CA PRO A 27 -23.13 -14.99 -42.35
C PRO A 27 -22.48 -13.73 -41.78
N LEU A 28 -23.21 -12.62 -41.75
CA LEU A 28 -22.93 -11.53 -40.82
C LEU A 28 -23.09 -12.13 -39.42
N ALA A 29 -21.97 -12.46 -38.78
CA ALA A 29 -21.97 -12.81 -37.37
C ALA A 29 -22.49 -11.57 -36.60
N PRO A 30 -23.58 -11.68 -35.82
CA PRO A 30 -23.94 -10.63 -34.89
C PRO A 30 -22.78 -10.46 -33.91
N PHE A 31 -22.18 -9.28 -33.89
CA PHE A 31 -21.37 -8.81 -32.78
C PHE A 31 -22.29 -8.72 -31.56
N PHE A 32 -22.50 -9.82 -30.87
CA PHE A 32 -23.02 -9.79 -29.51
C PHE A 32 -21.91 -9.18 -28.65
N PRO A 33 -22.12 -8.02 -28.00
CA PRO A 33 -21.21 -7.60 -26.96
C PRO A 33 -21.23 -8.70 -25.91
N ALA A 34 -20.07 -9.33 -25.68
CA ALA A 34 -19.91 -10.26 -24.57
C ALA A 34 -20.44 -9.55 -23.31
N PRO A 35 -21.35 -10.17 -22.53
CA PRO A 35 -21.87 -9.53 -21.35
C PRO A 35 -20.67 -9.26 -20.42
N ALA A 36 -20.63 -8.07 -19.84
CA ALA A 36 -19.57 -7.59 -18.93
C ALA A 36 -19.55 -8.35 -17.57
N LEU A 37 -19.77 -9.66 -17.59
CA LEU A 37 -19.80 -10.55 -16.43
C LEU A 37 -18.41 -11.03 -16.02
N ALA A 38 -17.42 -10.98 -16.92
CA ALA A 38 -16.04 -11.43 -16.66
C ALA A 38 -15.28 -10.58 -15.61
N GLN A 39 -15.79 -9.40 -15.26
CA GLN A 39 -15.20 -8.57 -14.20
C GLN A 39 -15.69 -8.96 -12.79
N TRP A 40 -16.86 -9.59 -12.68
CA TRP A 40 -17.55 -9.87 -11.42
C TRP A 40 -17.16 -11.23 -10.82
N GLU A 41 -16.76 -12.19 -11.66
CA GLU A 41 -16.32 -13.52 -11.24
C GLU A 41 -15.00 -13.50 -10.44
N ARG A 42 -14.12 -12.53 -10.69
CA ARG A 42 -12.82 -12.43 -9.99
C ARG A 42 -12.93 -12.00 -8.53
N GLY A 43 -13.99 -11.28 -8.15
CA GLY A 43 -14.18 -10.88 -6.74
C GLY A 43 -14.56 -12.06 -5.84
N GLY A 44 -15.26 -13.07 -6.37
CA GLY A 44 -15.62 -14.26 -5.58
C GLY A 44 -14.41 -14.99 -4.99
N ALA A 45 -13.27 -14.98 -5.70
CA ALA A 45 -12.04 -15.64 -5.27
C ALA A 45 -11.37 -15.00 -4.04
N PHE A 46 -11.74 -13.77 -3.66
CA PHE A 46 -11.16 -13.07 -2.51
C PHE A 46 -12.11 -12.99 -1.31
N ALA A 47 -13.34 -13.50 -1.47
CA ALA A 47 -14.31 -13.57 -0.39
C ALA A 47 -13.83 -14.53 0.72
N GLY A 48 -14.14 -14.20 1.97
CA GLY A 48 -13.77 -14.96 3.15
C GLY A 48 -13.18 -14.11 4.27
N THR A 49 -12.79 -14.77 5.36
CA THR A 49 -12.20 -14.12 6.52
C THR A 49 -10.69 -14.05 6.38
N TRP A 50 -10.15 -12.84 6.45
CA TRP A 50 -8.73 -12.54 6.35
C TRP A 50 -8.19 -12.10 7.71
N SER A 51 -6.97 -12.55 8.05
CA SER A 51 -6.24 -11.99 9.19
C SER A 51 -5.47 -10.76 8.73
N VAL A 52 -5.73 -9.63 9.36
CA VAL A 52 -5.01 -8.38 9.13
C VAL A 52 -3.89 -8.28 10.15
N GLN A 53 -2.66 -8.21 9.66
CA GLN A 53 -1.51 -7.83 10.47
C GLN A 53 -1.20 -6.36 10.21
N LEU A 54 -1.33 -5.56 11.26
CA LEU A 54 -0.86 -4.20 11.32
C LEU A 54 0.40 -4.18 12.15
N THR A 55 1.42 -3.52 11.64
CA THR A 55 2.54 -3.09 12.48
C THR A 55 2.28 -1.63 12.75
N ASP A 56 2.01 -1.29 14.01
CA ASP A 56 1.89 0.11 14.36
C ASP A 56 3.24 0.82 14.18
N ALA A 57 3.20 2.15 14.30
CA ALA A 57 4.39 2.97 14.15
C ALA A 57 5.41 2.78 15.29
N PHE A 58 5.22 1.83 16.21
CA PHE A 58 6.15 1.44 17.29
C PHE A 58 6.59 -0.02 17.20
N GLY A 59 6.30 -0.69 16.06
CA GLY A 59 6.66 -2.08 15.86
C GLY A 59 5.78 -3.07 16.60
N HIS A 60 4.71 -2.62 17.29
CA HIS A 60 3.77 -3.54 17.92
C HIS A 60 2.86 -4.12 16.84
N ARG A 61 2.83 -5.45 16.79
CA ARG A 61 1.96 -6.17 15.88
C ARG A 61 0.57 -6.25 16.47
N GLN A 62 -0.38 -5.61 15.80
CA GLN A 62 -1.80 -5.72 16.09
C GLN A 62 -2.41 -6.66 15.05
N ASN A 63 -3.21 -7.60 15.53
CA ASN A 63 -3.93 -8.52 14.68
C ASN A 63 -5.42 -8.19 14.78
N CYS A 64 -6.07 -8.05 13.64
CA CYS A 64 -7.53 -8.01 13.57
C CYS A 64 -8.01 -8.93 12.43
N SER A 65 -9.33 -9.05 12.23
CA SER A 65 -9.87 -9.81 11.11
C SER A 65 -10.81 -8.95 10.26
N ILE A 66 -10.85 -9.24 8.97
CA ILE A 66 -11.80 -8.61 8.06
C ILE A 66 -12.48 -9.68 7.22
N GLU A 67 -13.80 -9.65 7.19
CA GLU A 67 -14.61 -10.55 6.39
C GLU A 67 -15.00 -9.86 5.09
N LEU A 68 -14.52 -10.40 3.97
CA LEU A 68 -14.83 -9.92 2.62
C LEU A 68 -15.99 -10.74 2.07
N SER A 69 -17.12 -10.11 1.77
CA SER A 69 -18.28 -10.81 1.22
C SER A 69 -18.11 -11.14 -0.26
N GLY A 70 -18.83 -12.16 -0.74
CA GLY A 70 -18.99 -12.41 -2.19
C GLY A 70 -19.86 -11.35 -2.87
N ALA A 71 -19.97 -11.46 -4.21
CA ALA A 71 -20.80 -10.56 -5.01
C ALA A 71 -22.29 -10.69 -4.62
N GLY A 72 -22.98 -9.56 -4.38
CA GLY A 72 -24.44 -9.53 -4.16
C GLY A 72 -24.92 -9.05 -2.79
N SER A 73 -24.04 -8.53 -1.91
CA SER A 73 -24.42 -8.24 -0.53
C SER A 73 -25.20 -6.95 -0.27
N ILE A 74 -25.19 -5.97 -1.19
CA ILE A 74 -26.12 -4.82 -1.31
C ILE A 74 -25.86 -4.18 -2.69
N MET A 75 -26.83 -4.15 -3.60
CA MET A 75 -26.77 -3.33 -4.84
C MET A 75 -25.48 -3.49 -5.68
N GLY A 76 -24.94 -4.71 -5.80
CA GLY A 76 -23.74 -4.99 -6.60
C GLY A 76 -22.39 -4.60 -5.97
N ALA A 77 -22.37 -4.08 -4.73
CA ALA A 77 -21.12 -3.75 -4.03
C ALA A 77 -20.68 -4.89 -3.09
N TYR A 78 -19.37 -5.17 -3.04
CA TYR A 78 -18.82 -6.12 -2.07
C TYR A 78 -18.68 -5.45 -0.69
N ARG A 79 -19.10 -6.17 0.36
CA ARG A 79 -19.08 -5.71 1.75
C ARG A 79 -17.80 -6.17 2.43
N ALA A 80 -17.19 -5.29 3.20
CA ALA A 80 -16.09 -5.61 4.10
C ALA A 80 -16.54 -5.40 5.55
N SER A 81 -16.30 -6.39 6.41
CA SER A 81 -16.71 -6.33 7.83
C SER A 81 -15.48 -6.51 8.74
N PRO A 82 -14.86 -5.42 9.19
CA PRO A 82 -13.73 -5.48 10.13
C PRO A 82 -14.20 -5.88 11.52
N ARG A 83 -13.41 -6.71 12.23
CA ARG A 83 -13.62 -7.08 13.63
C ARG A 83 -12.33 -6.91 14.43
N GLY A 84 -12.41 -6.15 15.51
CA GLY A 84 -11.26 -5.85 16.37
C GLY A 84 -10.19 -4.99 15.70
N CYS A 85 -10.50 -4.34 14.57
CA CYS A 85 -9.58 -3.44 13.89
C CYS A 85 -9.66 -2.03 14.47
N GLY A 86 -8.50 -1.40 14.67
CA GLY A 86 -8.40 0.02 15.03
C GLY A 86 -7.97 0.90 13.85
N SER A 87 -7.88 2.22 14.09
CA SER A 87 -7.46 3.22 13.10
C SER A 87 -8.32 3.24 11.82
N ALA A 88 -7.73 3.54 10.65
CA ALA A 88 -8.43 3.68 9.37
C ALA A 88 -9.25 2.44 8.95
N LEU A 89 -8.92 1.27 9.49
CA LEU A 89 -9.63 0.02 9.20
C LEU A 89 -10.98 -0.10 9.93
N VAL A 90 -11.26 0.71 10.96
CA VAL A 90 -12.57 0.71 11.63
C VAL A 90 -13.69 1.25 10.73
N SER A 91 -13.34 2.12 9.79
CA SER A 91 -14.27 2.78 8.88
C SER A 91 -14.47 2.01 7.56
N VAL A 92 -13.74 0.91 7.37
CA VAL A 92 -13.89 0.05 6.20
C VAL A 92 -15.24 -0.64 6.27
N SER A 93 -16.02 -0.49 5.21
CA SER A 93 -17.33 -1.13 5.08
C SER A 93 -17.55 -1.79 3.73
N ARG A 94 -16.72 -1.44 2.75
CA ARG A 94 -16.82 -1.91 1.36
C ARG A 94 -15.44 -2.34 0.87
N TRP A 95 -15.43 -3.20 -0.13
CA TRP A 95 -14.22 -3.50 -0.86
C TRP A 95 -14.50 -3.66 -2.35
N GLN A 96 -13.47 -3.48 -3.16
CA GLN A 96 -13.59 -3.62 -4.61
C GLN A 96 -12.37 -4.37 -5.17
N PRO A 97 -12.57 -5.34 -6.09
CA PRO A 97 -11.46 -5.88 -6.85
C PRO A 97 -10.87 -4.78 -7.75
N ARG A 98 -9.54 -4.70 -7.79
CA ARG A 98 -8.77 -3.80 -8.64
C ARG A 98 -7.81 -4.61 -9.50
N HIS A 99 -7.24 -3.98 -10.52
CA HIS A 99 -6.21 -4.63 -11.32
C HIS A 99 -5.00 -5.00 -10.43
N GLY A 100 -4.76 -6.30 -10.23
CA GLY A 100 -3.68 -6.80 -9.40
C GLY A 100 -3.89 -6.70 -7.88
N GLY A 101 -5.12 -6.54 -7.39
CA GLY A 101 -5.37 -6.40 -5.96
C GLY A 101 -6.82 -6.08 -5.57
N ILE A 102 -6.99 -5.43 -4.42
CA ILE A 102 -8.28 -4.94 -3.91
C ILE A 102 -8.13 -3.52 -3.36
N SER A 103 -9.22 -2.76 -3.30
CA SER A 103 -9.33 -1.57 -2.45
C SER A 103 -10.30 -1.84 -1.29
N LEU A 104 -9.97 -1.32 -0.12
CA LEU A 104 -10.86 -1.23 1.03
C LEU A 104 -11.36 0.19 1.13
N ASP A 105 -12.68 0.36 1.15
CA ASP A 105 -13.33 1.63 1.00
C ASP A 105 -14.26 1.91 2.19
N ASP A 106 -14.52 3.19 2.45
CA ASP A 106 -15.50 3.62 3.44
C ASP A 106 -16.95 3.46 2.92
N VAL A 107 -17.93 3.89 3.73
CA VAL A 107 -19.35 3.80 3.37
C VAL A 107 -19.72 4.66 2.16
N SER A 108 -19.01 5.79 1.97
CA SER A 108 -19.17 6.70 0.84
C SER A 108 -18.55 6.16 -0.46
N GLY A 109 -17.72 5.12 -0.37
CA GLY A 109 -16.99 4.53 -1.49
C GLY A 109 -15.62 5.17 -1.73
N ARG A 110 -15.14 6.02 -0.81
CA ARG A 110 -13.78 6.57 -0.85
C ARG A 110 -12.77 5.46 -0.52
N PRO A 111 -11.72 5.25 -1.33
CA PRO A 111 -10.70 4.26 -1.03
C PRO A 111 -9.86 4.69 0.18
N LEU A 112 -9.82 3.84 1.21
CA LEU A 112 -9.02 4.04 2.42
C LEU A 112 -7.68 3.32 2.34
N VAL A 113 -7.66 2.16 1.68
CA VAL A 113 -6.47 1.32 1.54
C VAL A 113 -6.46 0.66 0.17
N ALA A 114 -5.35 0.78 -0.56
CA ALA A 114 -5.12 0.03 -1.79
C ALA A 114 -4.14 -1.11 -1.50
N LEU A 115 -4.57 -2.35 -1.76
CA LEU A 115 -3.81 -3.54 -1.45
C LEU A 115 -3.51 -4.32 -2.73
N ARG A 116 -2.25 -4.67 -2.94
CA ARG A 116 -1.82 -5.51 -4.05
C ARG A 116 -1.86 -6.98 -3.67
N ALA A 117 -2.31 -7.82 -4.58
CA ALA A 117 -2.28 -9.26 -4.42
C ALA A 117 -0.83 -9.77 -4.50
N GLY A 118 -0.47 -10.69 -3.60
CA GLY A 118 0.82 -11.34 -3.58
C GLY A 118 0.73 -12.79 -3.10
N ARG A 119 1.86 -13.50 -3.09
CA ARG A 119 1.93 -14.81 -2.44
C ARG A 119 1.77 -14.64 -0.93
N GLY A 120 0.68 -15.15 -0.36
CA GLY A 120 0.40 -14.95 1.06
C GLY A 120 -0.91 -14.25 1.39
N GLY A 121 -1.49 -13.55 0.42
CA GLY A 121 -2.62 -12.64 0.62
C GLY A 121 -2.37 -11.28 -0.02
N PHE A 122 -2.74 -10.21 0.67
CA PHE A 122 -2.60 -8.84 0.14
C PHE A 122 -1.67 -7.97 0.98
N THR A 123 -0.98 -7.05 0.33
CA THR A 123 -0.08 -6.08 0.98
C THR A 123 -0.30 -4.69 0.41
N GLY A 124 -0.26 -3.69 1.26
CA GLY A 124 -0.28 -2.29 0.84
C GLY A 124 -0.02 -1.38 2.01
N THR A 125 -0.40 -0.12 1.84
CA THR A 125 -0.32 0.90 2.89
C THR A 125 -1.65 1.61 3.01
N ASP A 126 -1.99 2.08 4.21
CA ASP A 126 -3.10 3.01 4.37
C ASP A 126 -2.74 4.44 3.93
N GLU A 127 -3.69 5.36 4.04
CA GLU A 127 -3.47 6.79 3.78
C GLU A 127 -2.30 7.39 4.58
N GLY A 128 -1.95 6.81 5.74
CA GLY A 128 -0.83 7.23 6.58
C GLY A 128 0.50 6.53 6.26
N GLY A 129 0.57 5.75 5.18
CA GLY A 129 1.77 5.01 4.79
C GLY A 129 2.09 3.79 5.67
N ARG A 130 1.20 3.40 6.59
CA ARG A 130 1.42 2.25 7.48
C ARG A 130 1.26 0.95 6.72
N PRO A 131 2.18 -0.02 6.84
CA PRO A 131 2.08 -1.28 6.14
C PRO A 131 0.90 -2.10 6.67
N ILE A 132 0.02 -2.50 5.75
CA ILE A 132 -1.11 -3.39 6.02
C ILE A 132 -0.89 -4.69 5.25
N ARG A 133 -1.02 -5.81 5.95
CA ARG A 133 -1.00 -7.13 5.33
C ARG A 133 -2.25 -7.92 5.67
N LEU A 134 -2.97 -8.37 4.65
CA LEU A 134 -4.03 -9.37 4.78
C LEU A 134 -3.41 -10.73 4.45
N ILE A 135 -3.61 -11.69 5.35
CA ILE A 135 -3.05 -13.04 5.22
C ILE A 135 -4.21 -14.03 5.17
N SER A 136 -4.22 -14.90 4.16
CA SER A 136 -5.18 -16.00 4.12
C SER A 136 -4.74 -17.11 5.08
N PRO A 137 -5.68 -17.84 5.70
CA PRO A 137 -5.32 -19.08 6.37
C PRO A 137 -4.82 -20.07 5.30
N GLY A 138 -3.50 -20.27 5.21
CA GLY A 138 -2.89 -21.35 4.40
C GLY A 138 -1.74 -20.99 3.45
N ALA A 139 -1.21 -19.77 3.43
CA ALA A 139 -0.16 -19.43 2.45
C ALA A 139 1.28 -19.46 3.01
N PRO A 140 2.26 -20.09 2.32
CA PRO A 140 3.66 -20.14 2.75
C PRO A 140 4.38 -18.79 2.61
N ARG A 141 5.35 -18.52 3.50
CA ARG A 141 6.16 -17.30 3.54
C ARG A 141 7.24 -17.31 2.45
N GLY A 142 7.25 -16.31 1.58
CA GLY A 142 8.31 -16.03 0.61
C GLY A 142 9.02 -14.70 0.90
N TYR A 143 10.33 -14.67 0.64
CA TYR A 143 11.33 -13.63 0.90
C TYR A 143 11.54 -12.68 -0.31
N GLY A 144 12.01 -11.44 -0.06
CA GLY A 144 12.68 -10.52 -1.01
C GLY A 144 11.78 -9.63 -1.90
N PHE A 145 12.08 -8.38 -2.29
CA PHE A 145 13.28 -7.52 -2.22
C PHE A 145 12.85 -6.03 -2.25
N SER A 146 13.67 -5.16 -1.65
CA SER A 146 13.63 -3.70 -1.76
C SER A 146 14.34 -3.22 -3.03
N GLN A 147 13.77 -2.26 -3.76
CA GLN A 147 14.48 -1.54 -4.83
C GLN A 147 15.20 -0.29 -4.27
N PRO A 148 16.39 0.05 -4.80
CA PRO A 148 17.05 1.33 -4.56
C PRO A 148 16.54 2.39 -5.55
N PHE A 149 16.29 3.60 -5.06
CA PHE A 149 16.10 4.78 -5.91
C PHE A 149 17.29 5.72 -5.66
N ASP A 150 18.20 5.75 -6.63
CA ASP A 150 19.18 6.82 -6.80
C ASP A 150 18.50 7.95 -7.59
N GLU A 151 18.35 9.12 -6.98
CA GLU A 151 18.11 10.37 -7.72
C GLU A 151 19.13 11.42 -7.22
N PRO A 152 19.91 12.05 -8.12
CA PRO A 152 20.96 12.99 -7.72
C PRO A 152 20.36 14.35 -7.35
N LEU A 153 20.36 14.66 -6.06
CA LEU A 153 20.04 15.98 -5.51
C LEU A 153 21.15 16.98 -5.86
N GLN A 154 20.77 18.09 -6.49
CA GLN A 154 21.65 19.23 -6.77
C GLN A 154 22.23 19.82 -5.46
N PRO A 155 23.49 20.30 -5.45
CA PRO A 155 24.12 20.80 -4.24
C PRO A 155 23.55 22.17 -3.83
N SER A 156 22.66 22.18 -2.84
CA SER A 156 22.34 23.39 -2.10
C SER A 156 23.58 23.85 -1.33
N ARG A 157 23.93 25.15 -1.46
CA ARG A 157 25.02 25.78 -0.68
C ARG A 157 24.58 25.91 0.78
N GLY A 158 24.70 24.83 1.54
CA GLY A 158 24.32 24.75 2.96
C GLY A 158 24.15 23.30 3.41
N CYS A 159 24.04 23.08 4.72
CA CYS A 159 23.76 21.74 5.22
C CYS A 159 22.34 21.32 4.82
N SER A 160 22.17 20.09 4.34
CA SER A 160 20.84 19.49 4.14
C SER A 160 20.09 19.31 5.47
N VAL A 161 20.83 19.06 6.56
CA VAL A 161 20.35 19.06 7.94
C VAL A 161 21.44 19.63 8.87
N TYR A 162 21.09 20.59 9.70
CA TYR A 162 22.00 21.22 10.68
C TYR A 162 22.03 20.45 12.00
N TYR A 163 23.14 20.59 12.73
CA TYR A 163 23.27 20.05 14.06
C TYR A 163 22.71 21.03 15.10
N GLY A 164 21.50 20.74 15.61
CA GLY A 164 20.90 21.55 16.67
C GLY A 164 20.80 23.03 16.31
N GLN A 165 21.30 23.90 17.18
CA GLN A 165 21.36 25.36 16.97
C GLN A 165 22.63 25.85 16.25
N SER A 166 23.55 24.96 15.89
CA SER A 166 24.85 25.34 15.35
C SER A 166 24.88 25.38 13.82
N GLU A 167 25.86 26.11 13.27
CA GLU A 167 26.08 26.21 11.82
C GLU A 167 26.75 24.96 11.21
N ARG A 168 27.10 23.97 12.03
CA ARG A 168 27.69 22.71 11.55
C ARG A 168 26.61 21.78 10.99
N CYS A 169 26.98 21.01 9.98
CA CYS A 169 26.10 19.97 9.46
C CYS A 169 25.97 18.83 10.46
N ALA A 170 24.78 18.23 10.51
CA ALA A 170 24.59 16.98 11.22
C ALA A 170 25.41 15.87 10.53
N GLU A 171 26.11 15.06 11.32
CA GLU A 171 26.87 13.93 10.78
C GLU A 171 25.94 12.81 10.32
N ALA A 172 26.36 11.99 9.34
CA ALA A 172 25.55 10.91 8.79
C ALA A 172 24.95 9.98 9.88
N ARG A 173 25.75 9.66 10.91
CA ARG A 173 25.32 8.83 12.05
C ARG A 173 24.18 9.44 12.87
N ASP A 174 24.02 10.76 12.80
CA ASP A 174 23.06 11.55 13.55
C ASP A 174 21.87 11.97 12.69
N LEU A 175 21.79 11.61 11.41
CA LEU A 175 20.66 11.98 10.55
C LEU A 175 19.43 11.10 10.81
N ALA A 176 19.63 9.80 11.04
CA ALA A 176 18.57 8.86 11.34
C ALA A 176 18.39 8.69 12.85
N ALA A 177 17.17 8.38 13.30
CA ALA A 177 16.98 7.91 14.66
C ALA A 177 17.68 6.55 14.90
N PRO A 178 18.14 6.25 16.13
CA PRO A 178 18.73 4.96 16.46
C PRO A 178 17.79 3.81 16.10
N ARG A 179 18.33 2.72 15.56
CA ARG A 179 17.57 1.47 15.32
C ARG A 179 17.71 0.60 16.56
N LEU A 180 16.63 0.45 17.30
CA LEU A 180 16.60 -0.28 18.58
C LEU A 180 15.74 -1.54 18.43
N ALA A 181 16.29 -2.70 18.79
CA ALA A 181 15.51 -3.92 18.95
C ALA A 181 14.68 -3.87 20.25
N PRO A 182 13.64 -4.69 20.40
CA PRO A 182 12.85 -4.76 21.64
C PRO A 182 13.74 -5.00 22.87
N GLY A 183 13.58 -4.15 23.89
CA GLY A 183 14.37 -4.21 25.14
C GLY A 183 15.73 -3.53 25.08
N GLN A 184 16.14 -2.98 23.93
CA GLN A 184 17.35 -2.17 23.83
C GLN A 184 17.07 -0.70 24.17
N SER A 185 18.07 -0.04 24.76
CA SER A 185 18.07 1.39 24.99
C SER A 185 19.41 2.00 24.59
N VAL A 186 19.38 3.29 24.26
CA VAL A 186 20.57 4.07 23.92
C VAL A 186 20.47 5.45 24.55
N THR A 187 21.61 6.01 24.93
CA THR A 187 21.68 7.38 25.41
C THR A 187 21.88 8.33 24.23
N VAL A 188 20.97 9.29 24.09
CA VAL A 188 21.04 10.38 23.11
C VAL A 188 21.37 11.69 23.81
N ARG A 189 21.98 12.63 23.09
CA ARG A 189 22.21 14.00 23.61
C ARG A 189 21.22 14.96 22.97
N ILE A 190 20.53 15.76 23.77
CA ILE A 190 19.69 16.86 23.28
C ILE A 190 20.58 17.99 22.79
N VAL A 191 20.38 18.44 21.55
CA VAL A 191 21.22 19.46 20.89
C VAL A 191 20.42 20.67 20.42
N TYR A 192 19.10 20.59 20.59
CA TYR A 192 18.17 21.70 20.50
C TYR A 192 17.10 21.52 21.59
N PRO A 193 16.60 22.57 22.26
CA PRO A 193 15.59 22.42 23.32
C PRO A 193 14.40 21.55 22.88
N ALA A 194 14.14 20.47 23.61
CA ALA A 194 13.20 19.43 23.19
C ALA A 194 11.89 19.51 23.96
N ASN A 195 10.76 19.63 23.28
CA ASN A 195 9.49 19.31 23.91
C ASN A 195 9.35 17.78 24.03
N LEU A 196 9.25 17.28 25.26
CA LEU A 196 8.88 15.89 25.53
C LEU A 196 7.37 15.76 25.38
N ARG A 197 6.90 15.10 24.33
CA ARG A 197 5.47 15.10 23.98
C ARG A 197 4.74 13.85 24.42
N GLN A 198 3.45 13.96 24.68
CA GLN A 198 2.63 12.83 25.13
C GLN A 198 2.46 11.72 24.07
N PHE A 199 2.43 12.09 22.79
CA PHE A 199 2.40 11.18 21.64
C PHE A 199 3.25 11.77 20.50
N PRO A 200 3.72 10.96 19.52
CA PRO A 200 4.73 11.39 18.54
C PRO A 200 4.12 12.24 17.42
N SER A 201 3.81 13.49 17.74
CA SER A 201 3.29 14.49 16.81
C SER A 201 3.71 15.88 17.24
N LEU A 202 3.99 16.79 16.29
CA LEU A 202 4.31 18.18 16.60
C LEU A 202 3.14 18.94 17.24
N GLY A 203 1.90 18.47 17.07
CA GLY A 203 0.71 19.04 17.71
C GLY A 203 0.41 18.46 19.11
N ALA A 204 1.14 17.42 19.54
CA ALA A 204 0.87 16.76 20.82
C ALA A 204 1.22 17.65 22.02
N PRO A 205 0.46 17.60 23.14
CA PRO A 205 0.80 18.33 24.35
C PRO A 205 2.24 18.05 24.83
N SER A 206 2.92 19.10 25.26
CA SER A 206 4.24 19.00 25.87
C SER A 206 4.09 18.59 27.34
N LEU A 207 4.72 17.48 27.71
CA LEU A 207 4.88 17.02 29.08
C LEU A 207 6.03 17.75 29.79
N GLY A 208 6.87 18.49 29.06
CA GLY A 208 8.00 19.23 29.61
C GLY A 208 9.02 19.59 28.55
N LEU A 209 9.95 20.47 28.92
CA LEU A 209 11.09 20.85 28.10
C LEU A 209 12.35 20.13 28.59
N ILE A 210 13.06 19.47 27.68
CA ILE A 210 14.38 18.91 27.94
C ILE A 210 15.43 19.93 27.47
N PRO A 211 16.33 20.40 28.37
CA PRO A 211 17.39 21.34 28.00
C PRO A 211 18.41 20.75 27.02
N VAL A 212 19.09 21.62 26.29
CA VAL A 212 20.29 21.26 25.51
C VAL A 212 21.37 20.65 26.40
N ASP A 213 22.22 19.82 25.80
CA ASP A 213 23.29 19.04 26.42
C ASP A 213 22.84 18.01 27.47
N THR A 214 21.54 17.75 27.56
CA THR A 214 21.00 16.67 28.37
C THR A 214 21.26 15.32 27.70
N CYS A 215 21.84 14.36 28.44
CA CYS A 215 21.81 12.95 28.09
C CYS A 215 20.48 12.33 28.49
N ALA A 216 19.70 11.84 27.53
CA ALA A 216 18.42 11.18 27.78
C ALA A 216 18.40 9.77 27.21
N VAL A 217 17.61 8.88 27.81
CA VAL A 217 17.52 7.48 27.38
C VAL A 217 16.39 7.32 26.38
N ALA A 218 16.73 6.87 25.17
CA ALA A 218 15.78 6.44 24.16
C ALA A 218 15.68 4.92 24.17
N ASP A 219 14.46 4.37 24.23
CA ASP A 219 14.20 2.93 24.33
C ASP A 219 13.31 2.39 23.19
N SER A 220 12.83 3.28 22.33
CA SER A 220 12.09 2.94 21.12
C SER A 220 12.18 4.10 20.15
N CYS A 221 12.38 3.82 18.87
CA CYS A 221 12.52 4.83 17.82
C CYS A 221 11.87 4.34 16.54
N ALA A 222 11.04 5.17 15.92
CA ALA A 222 10.33 4.79 14.71
C ALA A 222 9.82 5.98 13.91
N ARG A 223 9.66 5.76 12.60
CA ARG A 223 9.05 6.71 11.68
C ARG A 223 7.54 6.70 11.83
N GLN A 224 6.94 7.88 11.92
CA GLN A 224 5.49 8.07 12.01
C GLN A 224 4.91 8.40 10.63
N GLY A 225 3.58 8.41 10.53
CA GLY A 225 2.86 8.69 9.27
C GLY A 225 3.08 10.11 8.72
N ASP A 226 3.55 11.05 9.56
CA ASP A 226 3.98 12.38 9.14
C ASP A 226 5.39 12.40 8.48
N GLY A 227 6.02 11.23 8.36
CA GLY A 227 7.38 11.08 7.83
C GLY A 227 8.49 11.41 8.84
N GLY A 228 8.14 11.93 10.02
CA GLY A 228 9.08 12.22 11.10
C GLY A 228 9.55 10.95 11.80
N GLU A 229 10.84 10.87 12.13
CA GLU A 229 11.34 9.84 13.04
C GLU A 229 11.23 10.33 14.48
N TRP A 230 10.61 9.55 15.34
CA TRP A 230 10.38 9.89 16.74
C TRP A 230 10.96 8.82 17.65
N CYS A 231 11.55 9.23 18.76
CA CYS A 231 11.96 8.30 19.82
C CYS A 231 11.14 8.52 21.08
N ARG A 232 10.79 7.42 21.73
CA ARG A 232 10.33 7.42 23.12
C ARG A 232 11.54 7.67 24.01
N ILE A 233 11.50 8.75 24.77
CA ILE A 233 12.57 9.22 25.63
C ILE A 233 12.07 9.27 27.07
N SER A 234 12.88 8.77 27.99
CA SER A 234 12.69 8.90 29.43
C SER A 234 13.62 9.98 29.98
N TYR A 235 13.04 10.99 30.64
CA TYR A 235 13.74 12.12 31.23
C TYR A 235 13.01 12.62 32.48
N ALA A 236 13.76 12.88 33.57
CA ALA A 236 13.23 13.41 34.83
C ALA A 236 11.97 12.68 35.35
N GLY A 237 11.96 11.35 35.27
CA GLY A 237 10.84 10.50 35.70
C GLY A 237 9.61 10.53 34.80
N ARG A 238 9.67 11.21 33.64
CA ARG A 238 8.61 11.24 32.62
C ARG A 238 9.07 10.51 31.37
N THR A 239 8.14 9.83 30.71
CA THR A 239 8.36 9.19 29.42
C THR A 239 7.44 9.82 28.38
N GLY A 240 7.99 10.18 27.24
CA GLY A 240 7.26 10.80 26.14
C GLY A 240 8.05 10.70 24.85
N TYR A 241 7.70 11.50 23.84
CA TYR A 241 8.22 11.38 22.49
C TYR A 241 8.93 12.65 22.05
N VAL A 242 10.06 12.47 21.39
CA VAL A 242 10.87 13.54 20.82
C VAL A 242 11.19 13.22 19.37
N VAL A 243 10.98 14.19 18.48
CA VAL A 243 11.28 14.05 17.04
C VAL A 243 12.78 14.14 16.80
N LYS A 244 13.30 13.38 15.84
CA LYS A 244 14.70 13.36 15.44
C LYS A 244 15.11 14.64 14.71
N THR A 245 14.30 15.05 13.75
CA THR A 245 14.55 16.17 12.86
C THR A 245 13.30 17.01 12.77
N PHE A 246 13.48 18.33 12.76
CA PHE A 246 12.39 19.28 12.61
C PHE A 246 12.84 20.44 11.73
N GLU A 247 11.86 21.22 11.27
CA GLU A 247 12.10 22.44 10.51
C GLU A 247 11.71 23.64 11.35
N ARG A 248 12.57 24.67 11.31
CA ARG A 248 12.31 25.96 11.94
C ARG A 248 13.04 27.04 11.17
N ASP A 249 12.35 28.15 10.91
CA ASP A 249 12.91 29.31 10.20
C ASP A 249 13.53 28.93 8.83
N GLY A 250 12.90 27.99 8.13
CA GLY A 250 13.38 27.47 6.83
C GLY A 250 14.62 26.56 6.92
N ARG A 251 15.05 26.18 8.13
CA ARG A 251 16.22 25.31 8.36
C ARG A 251 15.77 23.98 8.93
N ARG A 252 16.21 22.90 8.30
CA ARG A 252 16.04 21.53 8.81
C ARG A 252 17.21 21.19 9.74
N GLN A 253 16.91 20.69 10.94
CA GLN A 253 17.93 20.43 11.95
C GLN A 253 17.57 19.26 12.85
N ILE A 254 18.60 18.58 13.38
CA ILE A 254 18.40 17.50 14.35
C ILE A 254 18.14 18.07 15.73
N LEU A 255 17.29 17.39 16.48
CA LEU A 255 16.93 17.77 17.84
C LEU A 255 17.82 17.07 18.87
N TYR A 256 18.27 15.85 18.57
CA TYR A 256 19.22 15.09 19.40
C TYR A 256 20.27 14.37 18.54
N SER A 257 21.48 14.19 19.08
CA SER A 257 22.51 13.29 18.51
C SER A 257 22.41 11.88 19.08
N ASN A 258 22.82 10.89 18.30
CA ASN A 258 22.78 9.46 18.66
C ASN A 258 23.94 9.03 19.57
N ALA A 259 24.78 9.99 19.98
CA ALA A 259 25.80 9.80 21.00
C ALA A 259 25.62 10.85 22.10
N CYS A 260 25.77 10.43 23.35
CA CYS A 260 26.01 11.32 24.47
C CYS A 260 27.40 11.02 25.03
N ARG A 261 28.34 11.96 24.84
CA ARG A 261 29.63 11.96 25.52
C ARG A 261 29.60 13.10 26.52
N ALA A 262 30.14 12.87 27.73
CA ALA A 262 30.47 13.97 28.62
C ALA A 262 31.42 14.93 27.87
N GLY A 263 31.05 16.20 27.84
CA GLY A 263 31.95 17.27 27.40
C GLY A 263 33.04 17.49 28.43
#